data_AF-A0AA96LKT6-F1
#
_entry.id   AF-A0AA96LKT6-F1
#
_cell.length_a   1.000
_cell.length_b   1.000
_cell.length_c   1.000
_cell.angle_alpha   90.00
_cell.angle_beta   90.00
_cell.angle_gamma   90.00
#
_symmetry.space_group_name_H-M   'P 1'
#
loop_
_entity.id
_entity.type
_entity.pdbx_description
1 polymer ?
#
loop_
_entity_poly.entity_id
_entity_poly.type
_entity_poly.pdbx_seq_one_letter_code
_entity_poly.pdbx_strand_id
1 'polypeptide(L)' 'MNMNSYYLIFTIILLIGLISTIMIGFSRKNREGDKSYFQKTRVKWVRLTAFYVIAITAGLLALLAFIISSIK' A
#
# COMPACT_ATOMS: atom_id res chain seq x y z
N MET A 1 24.61 -15.59 5.64
CA MET A 1 23.64 -15.12 4.62
C MET A 1 24.26 -13.96 3.84
N ASN A 2 24.17 -13.97 2.52
CA ASN A 2 24.64 -12.89 1.64
C ASN A 2 23.48 -11.89 1.40
N MET A 3 23.78 -10.63 1.10
CA MET A 3 22.86 -9.62 0.57
C MET A 3 21.85 -10.19 -0.45
N ASN A 4 22.33 -11.00 -1.41
CA ASN A 4 21.47 -11.65 -2.41
C ASN A 4 20.45 -12.61 -1.79
N SER A 5 20.81 -13.31 -0.72
CA SER A 5 19.90 -14.20 0.00
C SER A 5 18.78 -13.43 0.70
N TYR A 6 19.07 -12.25 1.23
CA TYR A 6 18.05 -11.38 1.84
C TYR A 6 17.08 -10.84 0.79
N TYR A 7 17.57 -10.37 -0.35
CA TYR A 7 16.71 -9.92 -1.45
C TYR A 7 15.80 -11.03 -1.97
N LEU A 8 16.32 -12.26 -2.09
CA LEU A 8 15.53 -13.41 -2.52
C LEU A 8 14.39 -13.70 -1.53
N ILE A 9 14.68 -13.79 -0.23
CA ILE A 9 13.67 -14.05 0.81
C ILE A 9 12.62 -12.95 0.82
N PHE A 10 13.05 -11.69 0.80
CA PHE A 10 12.16 -10.54 0.78
C PHE A 10 11.23 -10.55 -0.44
N THR A 11 11.77 -10.86 -1.63
CA THR A 11 11.00 -10.95 -2.87
C THR A 11 9.97 -12.08 -2.81
N ILE A 12 10.34 -13.24 -2.28
CA ILE A 12 9.40 -14.37 -2.11
C ILE A 12 8.24 -13.97 -1.19
N ILE A 13 8.54 -13.34 -0.05
CA ILE A 13 7.50 -12.88 0.89
C ILE A 13 6.56 -11.86 0.20
N LEU A 14 7.13 -10.90 -0.53
CA LEU A 14 6.34 -9.93 -1.29
C LEU A 14 5.44 -10.59 -2.33
N LEU A 15 5.97 -11.55 -3.09
CA LEU A 15 5.22 -12.26 -4.12
C LEU A 15 4.08 -13.07 -3.52
N ILE A 16 4.32 -13.80 -2.42
CA ILE A 16 3.27 -14.54 -1.71
C ILE A 16 2.18 -13.58 -1.23
N GLY A 17 2.55 -12.48 -0.58
CA GLY A 17 1.59 -11.47 -0.11
C GLY A 17 0.77 -10.86 -1.25
N LEU A 18 1.42 -10.54 -2.37
CA LEU A 18 0.75 -10.01 -3.57
C LEU A 18 -0.24 -11.02 -4.14
N ILE A 19 0.18 -12.26 -4.34
CA ILE A 19 -0.66 -13.34 -4.88
C ILE A 19 -1.86 -13.57 -3.97
N SER A 20 -1.64 -13.71 -2.66
CA SER A 20 -2.72 -13.89 -1.69
C SER A 20 -3.72 -12.72 -1.72
N THR A 21 -3.22 -11.48 -1.80
CA THR A 21 -4.08 -10.28 -1.87
C THR A 21 -4.97 -10.30 -3.12
N ILE A 22 -4.39 -10.64 -4.28
CA ILE A 22 -5.12 -10.75 -5.54
C ILE A 22 -6.17 -11.87 -5.45
N MET A 23 -5.79 -13.06 -4.96
CA MET A 23 -6.69 -14.20 -4.82
C MET A 23 -7.89 -13.88 -3.91
N ILE A 24 -7.65 -13.21 -2.78
CA ILE A 24 -8.72 -12.81 -1.86
C ILE A 24 -9.62 -11.76 -2.51
N GLY A 25 -9.04 -10.73 -3.12
CA GLY A 25 -9.77 -9.63 -3.75
C GLY A 25 -10.69 -10.10 -4.89
N PHE A 26 -10.29 -11.13 -5.64
CA PHE A 26 -11.09 -11.71 -6.71
C PHE A 26 -11.90 -12.95 -6.31
N SER A 27 -11.81 -13.41 -5.07
CA SER A 27 -12.54 -14.60 -4.58
C SER A 27 -14.07 -14.43 -4.72
N ARG A 28 -14.77 -15.55 -4.96
CA ARG A 28 -16.25 -15.55 -5.06
C ARG A 28 -16.90 -14.99 -3.80
N LYS A 29 -16.39 -15.39 -2.62
CA LYS A 29 -16.86 -14.89 -1.32
C LYS A 29 -16.77 -13.36 -1.20
N ASN A 30 -15.70 -12.74 -1.72
CA ASN A 30 -15.56 -11.29 -1.73
C ASN A 30 -16.57 -10.60 -2.67
N ARG A 31 -16.84 -11.21 -3.84
CA ARG A 31 -17.82 -10.71 -4.82
C ARG A 31 -19.27 -10.90 -4.37
N GLU A 32 -19.56 -11.95 -3.61
CA GLU A 32 -20.89 -12.22 -3.07
C GLU A 32 -21.24 -11.25 -1.94
N GLY A 33 -20.27 -10.90 -1.09
CA GLY A 33 -20.45 -9.94 0.01
C GLY A 33 -20.65 -8.49 -0.46
N ASP A 34 -20.06 -8.10 -1.58
CA ASP A 34 -20.29 -6.78 -2.21
C ASP A 34 -20.34 -6.92 -3.74
N LYS A 35 -21.56 -7.11 -4.28
CA LYS A 35 -21.78 -7.16 -5.74
C LYS A 35 -21.42 -5.85 -6.45
N SER A 36 -21.35 -4.74 -5.71
CA SER A 36 -20.96 -3.42 -6.21
C SER A 36 -19.47 -3.13 -6.08
N TYR A 37 -18.69 -4.08 -5.56
CA TYR A 37 -17.28 -3.90 -5.21
C TYR A 37 -16.48 -3.25 -6.34
N PHE A 38 -16.68 -3.76 -7.56
CA PHE A 38 -16.03 -3.27 -8.77
C PHE A 38 -16.77 -2.13 -9.51
N GLN A 39 -18.02 -1.80 -9.13
CA GLN A 39 -18.82 -0.78 -9.81
C GLN A 39 -18.38 0.66 -9.47
N LYS A 40 -17.78 0.88 -8.29
CA LYS A 40 -17.29 2.19 -7.85
C LYS A 40 -15.78 2.26 -7.68
N THR A 41 -15.05 1.37 -8.35
CA THR A 41 -13.60 1.24 -8.24
C THR A 41 -12.90 2.58 -8.45
N ARG A 42 -13.27 3.32 -9.50
CA ARG A 42 -12.66 4.63 -9.81
C ARG A 42 -12.76 5.63 -8.67
N VAL A 43 -13.95 5.80 -8.07
CA VAL A 43 -14.17 6.77 -6.98
C VAL A 43 -13.45 6.33 -5.70
N LYS A 44 -13.51 5.03 -5.38
CA LYS A 44 -12.79 4.46 -4.23
C LYS A 44 -11.28 4.68 -4.37
N TRP A 45 -10.72 4.45 -5.56
CA TRP A 45 -9.30 4.64 -5.86
C TRP A 45 -8.89 6.11 -5.82
N VAL A 46 -9.65 7.02 -6.42
CA VAL A 46 -9.34 8.45 -6.35
C VAL A 46 -9.31 8.94 -4.91
N ARG A 47 -10.29 8.54 -4.09
CA ARG A 47 -10.34 8.91 -2.67
C ARG A 47 -9.16 8.32 -1.89
N LEU A 48 -8.82 7.05 -2.14
CA LEU A 48 -7.68 6.40 -1.48
C LEU A 48 -6.35 7.05 -1.87
N THR A 49 -6.15 7.32 -3.16
CA THR A 49 -4.96 8.04 -3.65
C THR A 49 -4.85 9.43 -3.04
N ALA A 50 -5.96 10.16 -2.90
CA ALA A 50 -5.96 11.46 -2.24
C ALA A 50 -5.50 11.36 -0.77
N PHE A 51 -5.98 10.37 -0.02
CA PHE A 51 -5.50 10.13 1.35
C PHE A 51 -4.00 9.82 1.39
N TYR A 52 -3.49 9.02 0.45
CA TYR A 52 -2.07 8.70 0.38
C TYR A 52 -1.22 9.93 0.09
N VAL A 53 -1.62 10.75 -0.90
CA VAL A 53 -0.91 11.99 -1.21
C VAL A 53 -0.87 12.91 0.00
N ILE A 54 -2.01 13.15 0.65
CA ILE A 54 -2.09 14.01 1.84
C ILE A 54 -1.19 13.49 2.96
N ALA A 55 -1.28 12.21 3.29
CA ALA A 55 -0.49 11.61 4.37
C ALA A 55 1.02 11.64 4.09
N ILE A 56 1.43 11.34 2.85
CA ILE A 56 2.84 11.40 2.44
C ILE A 56 3.34 12.85 2.52
N THR A 57 2.60 13.81 1.98
CA THR A 57 2.97 15.22 2.04
C THR A 57 3.08 15.70 3.49
N ALA A 58 2.10 15.39 4.34
CA ALA A 58 2.14 15.75 5.75
C ALA A 58 3.35 15.13 6.48
N GLY A 59 3.64 13.85 6.23
CA GLY A 59 4.80 13.16 6.81
C GLY A 59 6.13 13.76 6.37
N LEU A 60 6.27 14.11 5.09
CA LEU A 60 7.47 14.77 4.57
C LEU A 60 7.64 16.18 5.16
N LEU A 61 6.56 16.95 5.30
CA LEU A 61 6.60 18.26 5.94
C LEU A 61 6.99 18.17 7.42
N ALA A 62 6.45 17.19 8.15
CA ALA A 62 6.83 16.95 9.54
C ALA A 62 8.31 16.54 9.67
N LEU A 63 8.80 15.67 8.77
CA LEU A 63 10.21 15.29 8.73
C LEU A 63 11.12 16.48 8.43
N LEU A 64 10.76 17.33 7.45
CA LEU A 64 11.50 18.55 7.14
C LEU A 64 11.53 19.50 8.32
N ALA A 65 10.40 19.70 9.00
CA ALA A 65 10.33 20.53 10.19
C ALA A 65 11.24 20.00 11.30
N PHE A 66 11.24 18.68 11.54
CA PHE A 66 12.13 18.02 12.50
C PHE A 66 13.61 18.19 12.16
N ILE A 67 13.99 18.01 10.89
CA ILE A 67 15.37 18.20 10.45
C ILE A 67 15.80 19.66 10.66
N ILE A 68 14.97 20.62 10.25
CA ILE A 68 15.27 22.06 10.42
C ILE A 68 15.40 22.41 11.90
N SER A 69 14.51 21.91 12.76
CA SER A 69 14.58 22.19 14.21
C SER A 69 15.77 21.52 14.89
N SER A 70 16.30 20.42 14.33
CA SER A 70 17.43 19.69 14.91
C SER A 70 18.79 20.24 14.49
N ILE A 71 18.84 21.04 13.41
CA ILE A 71 20.06 21.67 12.91
C ILE A 71 20.30 23.06 13.52
N LYS A 72 19.24 23.75 13.95
CA LYS A 72 19.32 24.99 14.73
C LYS A 72 19.55 24.69 16.21
#